data_AF-A0AA36FG69-F1
#
_entry.id   AF-A0AA36FG69-F1
#
_cell.length_a   1.000
_cell.length_b   1.000
_cell.length_c   1.000
_cell.angle_alpha   90.00
_cell.angle_beta   90.00
_cell.angle_gamma   90.00
#
_symmetry.space_group_name_H-M   'P 1'
#
loop_
_entity.id
_entity.type
_entity.pdbx_description
1 polymer ?
#
loop_
_entity_poly.entity_id
_entity_poly.type
_entity_poly.pdbx_seq_one_letter_code
_entity_poly.pdbx_strand_id
1 'polypeptide(L)'
;MANKQQLRNSIKIQKCQVVLVDGLDGVTVTKIVDHFLSQLVINDEEKNAIQAKETEQEKARKLLDVIRPKVKSQDKENKSELFNGFVECLEKHNSSLASKVENADDSVPNDELDIDNILERVKNIDLNEKMLNRILMRMGSGWESVASELGIESIKIDNVRQDNPYSTHNQKFEAFNSWRKKQAHGRGALTKLIKAIYYCSVNCNVNMNKILECIEDP
;
A
#
# COMPACT_ATOMS: atom_id res chain seq x y z
N MET A 1 18.07 -2.77 -5.91
CA MET A 1 17.85 -1.32 -5.66
C MET A 1 17.09 -0.69 -6.85
N ALA A 2 15.84 -1.11 -7.09
CA ALA A 2 15.02 -0.60 -8.20
C ALA A 2 13.79 0.21 -7.75
N ASN A 3 13.50 0.25 -6.43
CA ASN A 3 12.20 0.68 -5.90
C ASN A 3 12.10 2.18 -5.52
N LYS A 4 13.24 2.87 -5.31
CA LYS A 4 13.25 4.23 -4.73
C LYS A 4 12.72 5.31 -5.68
N GLN A 5 13.01 5.22 -6.98
CA GLN A 5 12.61 6.26 -7.95
C GLN A 5 11.13 6.13 -8.34
N GLN A 6 10.62 4.91 -8.49
CA GLN A 6 9.22 4.63 -8.77
C GLN A 6 8.32 5.12 -7.62
N LEU A 7 8.77 4.88 -6.38
CA LEU A 7 8.13 5.42 -5.19
C LEU A 7 8.06 6.95 -5.23
N ARG A 8 9.20 7.62 -5.44
CA ARG A 8 9.30 9.09 -5.57
C ARG A 8 8.37 9.64 -6.64
N ASN A 9 8.33 9.01 -7.80
CA ASN A 9 7.45 9.40 -8.91
C ASN A 9 5.96 9.24 -8.55
N SER A 10 5.59 8.16 -7.86
CA SER A 10 4.21 7.97 -7.39
C SER A 10 3.79 9.03 -6.36
N ILE A 11 4.74 9.51 -5.55
CA ILE A 11 4.53 10.56 -4.55
C ILE A 11 4.35 11.92 -5.22
N LYS A 12 5.11 12.21 -6.28
CA LYS A 12 4.90 13.42 -7.10
C LYS A 12 3.47 13.50 -7.61
N ILE A 13 2.94 12.40 -8.17
CA ILE A 13 1.55 12.33 -8.64
C ILE A 13 0.56 12.55 -7.47
N GLN A 14 0.82 11.93 -6.32
CA GLN A 14 -0.04 12.07 -5.14
C GLN A 14 -0.09 13.50 -4.62
N LYS A 15 1.06 14.18 -4.47
CA LYS A 15 1.11 15.56 -3.99
C LYS A 15 0.45 16.53 -4.96
N CYS A 16 0.50 16.24 -6.26
CA CYS A 16 -0.17 17.02 -7.29
C CYS A 16 -1.63 16.62 -7.54
N GLN A 17 -2.20 15.65 -6.80
CA GLN A 17 -3.52 15.08 -7.12
C GLN A 17 -4.61 16.15 -7.23
N VAL A 18 -4.69 17.08 -6.28
CA VAL A 18 -5.70 18.16 -6.31
C VAL A 18 -5.53 19.02 -7.56
N VAL A 19 -4.32 19.48 -7.83
CA VAL A 19 -4.01 20.34 -8.98
C VAL A 19 -4.23 19.62 -10.31
N LEU A 20 -3.95 18.32 -10.37
CA LEU A 20 -4.19 17.49 -11.55
C LEU A 20 -5.68 17.25 -11.79
N VAL A 21 -6.46 16.97 -10.75
CA VAL A 21 -7.91 16.79 -10.86
C VAL A 21 -8.60 18.06 -11.35
N ASP A 22 -8.16 19.23 -10.88
CA ASP A 22 -8.75 20.51 -11.27
C ASP A 22 -8.26 21.01 -12.64
N GLY A 23 -7.06 20.58 -13.07
CA GLY A 23 -6.42 21.07 -14.29
C GLY A 23 -6.54 20.16 -15.52
N LEU A 24 -6.93 18.90 -15.35
CA LEU A 24 -7.10 17.94 -16.44
C LEU A 24 -8.51 18.05 -17.04
N ASP A 25 -8.58 18.49 -18.30
CA ASP A 25 -9.82 18.46 -19.08
C ASP A 25 -10.11 17.04 -19.63
N GLY A 26 -11.36 16.80 -20.05
CA GLY A 26 -11.78 15.49 -20.55
C GLY A 26 -11.03 15.03 -21.80
N VAL A 27 -10.54 15.95 -22.62
CA VAL A 27 -9.76 15.65 -23.83
C VAL A 27 -8.39 15.10 -23.46
N THR A 28 -7.71 15.75 -22.53
CA THR A 28 -6.39 15.37 -22.02
C THR A 28 -6.46 14.03 -21.30
N VAL A 29 -7.49 13.82 -20.47
CA VAL A 29 -7.74 12.52 -19.83
C VAL A 29 -7.89 11.42 -20.87
N THR A 30 -8.68 11.64 -21.93
CA THR A 30 -8.89 10.65 -22.98
C THR A 30 -7.60 10.32 -23.72
N LYS A 31 -6.77 11.31 -24.04
CA LYS A 31 -5.48 11.09 -24.71
C LYS A 31 -4.48 10.33 -23.83
N ILE A 32 -4.43 10.63 -22.53
CA ILE A 32 -3.59 9.87 -21.58
C ILE A 32 -4.06 8.41 -21.50
N VAL A 33 -5.38 8.21 -21.42
CA VAL A 33 -5.99 6.87 -21.41
C VAL A 33 -5.63 6.09 -22.68
N ASP A 34 -5.80 6.69 -23.85
CA ASP A 34 -5.50 6.02 -25.12
C ASP A 34 -4.00 5.73 -25.28
N HIS A 35 -3.13 6.64 -24.82
CA HIS A 35 -1.69 6.42 -24.79
C HIS A 35 -1.32 5.22 -23.91
N PHE A 36 -1.85 5.14 -22.69
CA PHE A 36 -1.55 4.03 -21.78
C PHE A 36 -2.23 2.72 -22.15
N LEU A 37 -3.36 2.76 -22.86
CA LEU A 37 -3.95 1.57 -23.45
C LEU A 37 -3.04 1.02 -24.56
N SER A 38 -2.49 1.89 -25.41
CA SER A 38 -1.58 1.47 -26.50
C SER A 38 -0.27 0.85 -26.00
N GLN A 39 0.17 1.24 -24.80
CA GLN A 39 1.34 0.67 -24.13
C GLN A 39 1.00 -0.55 -23.25
N LEU A 40 -0.26 -1.00 -23.25
CA LEU A 40 -0.75 -2.08 -22.38
C LEU A 40 -0.52 -1.82 -20.88
N VAL A 41 -0.38 -0.54 -20.50
CA VAL A 41 -0.25 -0.11 -19.11
C VAL A 41 -1.62 -0.18 -18.42
N ILE A 42 -2.68 0.22 -19.14
CA ILE A 42 -4.06 0.04 -18.69
C ILE A 42 -4.82 -0.87 -19.66
N ASN A 43 -5.85 -1.54 -19.16
CA ASN A 43 -6.72 -2.41 -19.98
C ASN A 43 -8.05 -1.72 -20.35
N ASP A 44 -8.84 -2.37 -21.20
CA ASP A 44 -10.14 -1.85 -21.64
C ASP A 44 -11.14 -1.67 -20.49
N GLU A 45 -11.09 -2.51 -19.45
CA GLU A 45 -11.95 -2.38 -18.27
C GLU A 45 -11.63 -1.09 -17.49
N GLU A 46 -10.34 -0.80 -17.28
CA GLU A 46 -9.86 0.42 -16.64
C GLU A 46 -10.23 1.65 -17.47
N LYS A 47 -10.04 1.60 -18.80
CA LYS A 47 -10.50 2.65 -19.71
C LYS A 47 -11.99 2.91 -19.58
N ASN A 48 -12.81 1.86 -19.64
CA ASN A 48 -14.26 1.98 -19.53
C ASN A 48 -14.69 2.53 -18.17
N ALA A 49 -14.04 2.09 -17.09
CA ALA A 49 -14.30 2.59 -15.74
C ALA A 49 -13.94 4.07 -15.56
N ILE A 50 -12.92 4.56 -16.27
CA ILE A 50 -12.57 5.99 -16.32
C ILE A 50 -13.61 6.75 -17.13
N GLN A 51 -13.92 6.28 -18.35
CA GLN A 51 -14.84 6.97 -19.26
C GLN A 51 -16.30 7.00 -18.76
N ALA A 52 -16.70 6.02 -17.96
CA ALA A 52 -18.03 5.96 -17.35
C ALA A 52 -18.29 7.01 -16.27
N LYS A 53 -17.29 7.79 -15.84
CA LYS A 53 -17.48 8.88 -14.88
C LYS A 53 -18.21 10.05 -15.53
N GLU A 54 -19.08 10.70 -14.74
CA GLU A 54 -19.97 11.74 -15.24
C GLU A 54 -19.24 13.07 -15.45
N THR A 55 -18.41 13.47 -14.49
CA THR A 55 -17.67 14.74 -14.53
C THR A 55 -16.21 14.56 -14.95
N GLU A 56 -15.61 15.60 -15.54
CA GLU A 56 -14.20 15.60 -15.95
C GLU A 56 -13.26 15.39 -14.75
N GLN A 57 -13.58 15.99 -13.60
CA GLN A 57 -12.82 15.85 -12.36
C GLN A 57 -12.86 14.41 -11.84
N GLU A 58 -14.00 13.72 -11.95
CA GLU A 58 -14.09 12.31 -11.57
C GLU A 58 -13.34 11.40 -12.53
N LYS A 59 -13.36 11.70 -13.84
CA LYS A 59 -12.54 11.00 -14.84
C LYS A 59 -11.05 11.17 -14.52
N ALA A 60 -10.60 12.40 -14.25
CA ALA A 60 -9.23 12.71 -13.86
C ALA A 60 -8.84 12.00 -12.56
N ARG A 61 -9.68 12.05 -11.52
CA ARG A 61 -9.43 11.33 -10.26
C ARG A 61 -9.28 9.83 -10.48
N LYS A 62 -10.21 9.23 -11.23
CA LYS A 62 -10.19 7.79 -11.52
C LYS A 62 -8.97 7.39 -12.34
N LEU A 63 -8.55 8.22 -13.30
CA LEU A 63 -7.32 8.03 -14.07
C LEU A 63 -6.10 8.00 -13.14
N LEU A 64 -5.98 8.97 -12.22
CA LEU A 64 -4.86 9.04 -11.27
C LEU A 64 -4.85 7.85 -10.30
N ASP A 65 -6.02 7.37 -9.87
CA ASP A 65 -6.16 6.19 -9.01
C ASP A 65 -5.68 4.90 -9.70
N VAL A 66 -5.76 4.83 -11.04
CA VAL A 66 -5.26 3.71 -11.85
C VAL A 66 -3.75 3.85 -12.12
N ILE A 67 -3.29 5.05 -12.45
CA ILE A 67 -1.89 5.31 -12.82
C ILE A 67 -0.95 5.21 -11.61
N ARG A 68 -1.31 5.82 -10.47
CA ARG A 68 -0.40 5.94 -9.32
C ARG A 68 0.10 4.58 -8.81
N PRO A 69 -0.75 3.56 -8.58
CA PRO A 69 -0.29 2.24 -8.17
C PRO A 69 0.63 1.59 -9.19
N LYS A 70 0.35 1.76 -10.50
CA LYS A 70 1.15 1.19 -11.59
C LYS A 70 2.52 1.87 -11.72
N VAL A 71 2.60 3.18 -11.50
CA VAL A 71 3.88 3.91 -11.40
C VAL A 71 4.72 3.39 -10.25
N LYS A 72 4.08 3.09 -9.11
CA LYS A 72 4.75 2.52 -7.93
C LYS A 72 5.20 1.08 -8.15
N SER A 73 4.45 0.28 -8.92
CA SER A 73 4.70 -1.16 -9.12
C SER A 73 5.45 -1.51 -10.40
N GLN A 74 5.88 -0.54 -11.22
CA GLN A 74 6.52 -0.79 -12.51
C GLN A 74 7.78 -1.66 -12.32
N ASP A 75 7.87 -2.78 -13.03
CA ASP A 75 8.85 -3.82 -12.76
C ASP A 75 10.31 -3.38 -13.04
N LYS A 76 11.26 -4.11 -12.45
CA LYS A 76 12.68 -3.75 -12.19
C LYS A 76 13.55 -3.31 -13.39
N GLU A 77 13.03 -3.30 -14.62
CA GLU A 77 13.78 -3.02 -15.86
C GLU A 77 13.57 -1.61 -16.42
N ASN A 78 12.33 -1.12 -16.50
CA ASN A 78 12.03 0.16 -17.15
C ASN A 78 11.85 1.27 -16.11
N LYS A 79 12.97 1.91 -15.78
CA LYS A 79 13.06 3.01 -14.81
C LYS A 79 12.22 4.20 -15.27
N SER A 80 11.03 4.36 -14.67
CA SER A 80 10.17 5.55 -14.80
C SER A 80 9.48 5.76 -16.14
N GLU A 81 9.47 4.79 -17.06
CA GLU A 81 8.88 4.98 -18.39
C GLU A 81 7.39 5.36 -18.33
N LEU A 82 6.62 4.79 -17.40
CA LEU A 82 5.21 5.15 -17.23
C LEU A 82 5.07 6.58 -16.72
N PHE A 83 5.90 6.98 -15.73
CA PHE A 83 5.89 8.34 -15.21
C PHE A 83 6.33 9.35 -16.28
N ASN A 84 7.35 9.04 -17.07
CA ASN A 84 7.82 9.90 -18.15
C ASN A 84 6.75 10.02 -19.24
N GLY A 85 6.13 8.91 -19.66
CA GLY A 85 5.01 8.93 -20.60
C GLY A 85 3.82 9.74 -20.09
N PHE A 86 3.55 9.69 -18.77
CA PHE A 86 2.54 10.54 -18.14
C PHE A 86 2.90 12.02 -18.27
N VAL A 87 4.13 12.39 -17.89
CA VAL A 87 4.62 13.77 -17.96
C VAL A 87 4.66 14.27 -19.41
N GLU A 88 5.13 13.48 -20.36
CA GLU A 88 5.13 13.82 -21.79
C GLU A 88 3.72 14.07 -22.33
N CYS A 89 2.73 13.29 -21.88
CA CYS A 89 1.33 13.55 -22.22
C CYS A 89 0.83 14.86 -21.60
N LEU A 90 1.23 15.18 -20.37
CA LEU A 90 0.94 16.46 -19.76
C LEU A 90 1.62 17.61 -20.51
N GLU A 91 2.89 17.49 -20.91
CA GLU A 91 3.62 18.56 -21.61
C GLU A 91 2.94 18.96 -22.92
N LYS A 92 2.41 17.98 -23.66
CA LYS A 92 1.71 18.19 -24.94
C LYS A 92 0.39 18.95 -24.81
N HIS A 93 -0.23 18.97 -23.62
CA HIS A 93 -1.59 19.47 -23.43
C HIS A 93 -1.69 20.56 -22.36
N ASN A 94 -0.86 20.49 -21.34
CA ASN A 94 -0.78 21.45 -20.25
C ASN A 94 0.64 21.43 -19.63
N SER A 95 1.56 22.15 -20.26
CA SER A 95 2.96 22.25 -19.81
C SER A 95 3.10 22.77 -18.38
N SER A 96 2.17 23.63 -17.92
CA SER A 96 2.16 24.10 -16.53
C SER A 96 1.90 22.97 -15.53
N LEU A 97 1.00 22.02 -15.86
CA LEU A 97 0.77 20.85 -15.02
C LEU A 97 1.95 19.88 -15.06
N ALA A 98 2.55 19.66 -16.24
CA ALA A 98 3.74 18.83 -16.37
C ALA A 98 4.86 19.31 -15.47
N SER A 99 5.22 20.60 -15.57
CA SER A 99 6.28 21.19 -14.73
C SER A 99 5.94 21.13 -13.25
N LYS A 100 4.66 21.27 -12.85
CA LYS A 100 4.25 21.11 -11.44
C LYS A 100 4.45 19.68 -10.94
N VAL A 101 4.14 18.68 -11.76
CA VAL A 101 4.35 17.27 -11.41
C VAL A 101 5.84 16.93 -11.35
N GLU A 102 6.64 17.39 -12.30
CA GLU A 102 8.08 17.12 -12.33
C GLU A 102 8.83 17.75 -11.15
N ASN A 103 8.48 19.00 -10.81
CA ASN A 103 9.09 19.74 -9.71
C ASN A 103 8.39 19.49 -8.35
N ALA A 104 7.37 18.63 -8.32
CA ALA A 104 6.70 18.27 -7.08
C ALA A 104 7.71 17.67 -6.10
N ASP A 105 7.58 18.04 -4.83
CA ASP A 105 8.42 17.53 -3.76
C ASP A 105 8.31 16.00 -3.71
N ASP A 106 9.37 15.33 -4.12
CA ASP A 106 9.46 13.87 -4.16
C ASP A 106 10.02 13.30 -2.86
N SER A 107 10.20 14.15 -1.84
CA SER A 107 10.53 13.72 -0.50
C SER A 107 9.50 12.69 -0.11
N VAL A 108 10.00 11.45 -0.03
CA VAL A 108 9.28 10.35 0.57
C VAL A 108 8.90 10.85 1.95
N PRO A 109 7.60 10.96 2.28
CA PRO A 109 7.20 11.28 3.64
C PRO A 109 8.01 10.36 4.55
N ASN A 110 8.65 10.91 5.59
CA ASN A 110 9.37 10.09 6.57
C ASN A 110 8.47 8.99 7.20
N ASP A 111 7.17 9.05 6.91
CA ASP A 111 6.10 8.17 7.35
C ASP A 111 5.73 7.05 6.36
N GLU A 112 6.24 7.04 5.11
CA GLU A 112 6.07 5.86 4.24
C GLU A 112 7.13 4.83 4.64
N LEU A 113 6.76 4.02 5.62
CA LEU A 113 7.61 2.96 6.15
C LEU A 113 8.18 2.11 5.03
N ASP A 114 9.51 2.21 4.85
CA ASP A 114 10.30 1.35 3.98
C ASP A 114 10.24 -0.07 4.55
N ILE A 115 9.20 -0.79 4.15
CA ILE A 115 8.91 -2.13 4.63
C ILE A 115 10.07 -3.07 4.35
N ASP A 116 10.79 -2.90 3.23
CA ASP A 116 11.95 -3.73 2.89
C ASP A 116 13.09 -3.51 3.91
N ASN A 117 13.39 -2.26 4.26
CA ASN A 117 14.38 -1.93 5.29
C ASN A 117 13.95 -2.43 6.69
N ILE A 118 12.67 -2.32 7.03
CA ILE A 118 12.13 -2.84 8.29
C ILE A 118 12.26 -4.36 8.34
N LEU A 119 11.86 -5.05 7.27
CA LEU A 119 11.94 -6.51 7.18
C LEU A 119 13.39 -6.98 7.28
N GLU A 120 14.34 -6.25 6.69
CA GLU A 120 15.77 -6.49 6.80
C GLU A 120 16.30 -6.34 8.23
N ARG A 121 15.80 -5.36 9.01
CA ARG A 121 16.17 -5.19 10.43
C ARG A 121 15.63 -6.31 11.31
N VAL A 122 14.38 -6.74 11.06
CA VAL A 122 13.69 -7.72 11.92
C VAL A 122 13.86 -9.17 11.48
N LYS A 123 14.51 -9.45 10.35
CA LYS A 123 14.67 -10.82 9.78
C LYS A 123 15.33 -11.83 10.72
N ASN A 124 16.19 -11.34 11.61
CA ASN A 124 16.95 -12.16 12.57
C ASN A 124 16.33 -12.14 13.98
N ILE A 125 15.21 -11.45 14.18
CA ILE A 125 14.55 -11.34 15.47
C ILE A 125 13.43 -12.39 15.55
N ASP A 126 13.49 -13.24 16.57
CA ASP A 126 12.48 -14.25 16.81
C ASP A 126 11.26 -13.67 17.52
N LEU A 127 10.07 -14.02 17.00
CA LEU A 127 8.80 -13.62 17.60
C LEU A 127 8.55 -14.41 18.89
N ASN A 128 8.89 -13.81 20.03
CA ASN A 128 8.54 -14.34 21.34
C ASN A 128 7.12 -13.91 21.78
N GLU A 129 6.60 -14.55 22.82
CA GLU A 129 5.23 -14.32 23.31
C GLU A 129 5.02 -12.90 23.86
N LYS A 130 6.01 -12.34 24.58
CA LYS A 130 5.92 -10.98 25.15
C LYS A 130 5.84 -9.93 24.05
N MET A 131 6.69 -10.06 23.02
CA MET A 131 6.70 -9.18 21.86
C MET A 131 5.40 -9.31 21.06
N LEU A 132 4.92 -10.54 20.84
CA LEU A 132 3.61 -10.75 20.23
C LEU A 132 2.51 -10.02 21.01
N ASN A 133 2.48 -10.15 22.34
CA ASN A 133 1.49 -9.48 23.17
C ASN A 133 1.53 -7.95 23.00
N ARG A 134 2.73 -7.34 23.02
CA ARG A 134 2.89 -5.89 22.80
C ARG A 134 2.36 -5.44 21.44
N ILE A 135 2.67 -6.18 20.38
CA ILE A 135 2.20 -5.90 19.01
C ILE A 135 0.67 -5.94 18.97
N LEU A 136 0.05 -6.97 19.56
CA LEU A 136 -1.41 -7.13 19.55
C LEU A 136 -2.16 -6.07 20.36
N MET A 137 -1.53 -5.50 21.40
CA MET A 137 -2.10 -4.34 22.11
C MET A 137 -2.18 -3.07 21.25
N ARG A 138 -1.35 -2.97 20.21
CA ARG A 138 -1.36 -1.85 19.25
C ARG A 138 -2.28 -2.11 18.05
N MET A 139 -2.83 -3.32 17.96
CA MET A 139 -3.71 -3.73 16.87
C MET A 139 -5.16 -3.43 17.21
N GLY A 140 -5.84 -2.64 16.39
CA GLY A 140 -7.23 -2.27 16.54
C GLY A 140 -8.22 -3.30 15.99
N SER A 141 -9.37 -2.83 15.49
CA SER A 141 -10.32 -3.62 14.70
C SER A 141 -9.71 -4.05 13.36
N GLY A 142 -10.23 -5.12 12.76
CA GLY A 142 -9.75 -5.64 11.46
C GLY A 142 -8.54 -6.58 11.55
N TRP A 143 -8.21 -7.04 12.76
CA TRP A 143 -7.15 -8.02 13.00
C TRP A 143 -7.43 -9.37 12.31
N GLU A 144 -8.70 -9.65 12.01
CA GLU A 144 -9.14 -10.84 11.28
C GLU A 144 -8.58 -10.87 9.85
N SER A 145 -8.40 -9.70 9.23
CA SER A 145 -7.76 -9.60 7.91
C SER A 145 -6.28 -9.99 8.00
N VAL A 146 -5.59 -9.53 9.04
CA VAL A 146 -4.19 -9.92 9.31
C VAL A 146 -4.09 -11.41 9.62
N ALA A 147 -5.02 -11.96 10.42
CA ALA A 147 -5.07 -13.38 10.73
C ALA A 147 -5.27 -14.23 9.46
N SER A 148 -6.17 -13.81 8.58
CA SER A 148 -6.44 -14.47 7.30
C SER A 148 -5.21 -14.43 6.38
N GLU A 149 -4.53 -13.28 6.29
CA GLU A 149 -3.29 -13.11 5.51
C GLU A 149 -2.15 -13.99 6.03
N LEU A 150 -2.12 -14.27 7.34
CA LEU A 150 -1.17 -15.21 7.95
C LEU A 150 -1.55 -16.69 7.76
N GLY A 151 -2.66 -16.97 7.08
CA GLY A 151 -3.17 -18.32 6.83
C GLY A 151 -3.88 -18.93 8.04
N ILE A 152 -4.38 -18.12 8.97
CA ILE A 152 -5.25 -18.62 10.05
C ILE A 152 -6.63 -18.88 9.45
N GLU A 153 -7.10 -20.12 9.56
CA GLU A 153 -8.40 -20.55 9.04
C GLU A 153 -9.56 -19.73 9.64
N SER A 154 -10.54 -19.38 8.82
CA SER A 154 -11.75 -18.64 9.23
C SER A 154 -12.47 -19.33 10.39
N ILE A 155 -12.54 -20.67 10.36
CA ILE A 155 -13.14 -21.48 11.44
C ILE A 155 -12.42 -21.21 12.77
N LYS A 156 -11.09 -21.11 12.79
CA LYS A 156 -10.35 -20.80 14.02
C LYS A 156 -10.60 -19.36 14.47
N ILE A 157 -10.72 -18.41 13.55
CA ILE A 157 -11.07 -17.01 13.85
C ILE A 157 -12.47 -16.91 14.48
N ASP A 158 -13.44 -17.66 13.94
CA ASP A 158 -14.81 -17.69 14.46
C ASP A 158 -14.87 -18.39 15.83
N ASN A 159 -14.14 -19.50 16.01
CA ASN A 159 -14.06 -20.18 17.30
C ASN A 159 -13.50 -19.27 18.39
N VAL A 160 -12.38 -18.58 18.16
CA VAL A 160 -11.82 -17.67 19.19
C VAL A 160 -12.76 -16.51 19.53
N ARG A 161 -13.57 -16.05 18.56
CA ARG A 161 -14.60 -15.02 18.77
C ARG A 161 -15.72 -15.54 19.68
N GLN A 162 -16.15 -16.79 19.47
CA GLN A 162 -17.16 -17.44 20.31
C GLN A 162 -16.64 -17.76 21.71
N ASP A 163 -15.37 -18.18 21.82
CA ASP A 163 -14.74 -18.53 23.09
C ASP A 163 -14.43 -17.30 23.96
N ASN A 164 -14.21 -16.13 23.34
CA ASN A 164 -13.82 -14.90 24.03
C ASN A 164 -14.71 -13.71 23.63
N PRO A 165 -16.04 -13.75 23.82
CA PRO A 165 -16.98 -12.78 23.23
C PRO A 165 -16.80 -11.34 23.74
N TYR A 166 -16.28 -11.18 24.96
CA TYR A 166 -16.14 -9.87 25.62
C TYR A 166 -14.70 -9.33 25.62
N SER A 167 -13.73 -10.06 25.04
CA SER A 167 -12.32 -9.65 25.05
C SER A 167 -11.69 -9.79 23.67
N THR A 168 -11.76 -8.72 22.88
CA THR A 168 -11.08 -8.62 21.57
C THR A 168 -9.57 -8.88 21.70
N HIS A 169 -8.96 -8.53 22.84
CA HIS A 169 -7.55 -8.80 23.08
C HIS A 169 -7.28 -10.31 23.22
N ASN A 170 -8.10 -11.04 23.99
CA ASN A 170 -7.94 -12.49 24.13
C ASN A 170 -8.22 -13.23 22.82
N GLN A 171 -9.23 -12.78 22.04
CA GLN A 171 -9.49 -13.31 20.69
C GLN A 171 -8.22 -13.23 19.82
N LYS A 172 -7.60 -12.05 19.76
CA LYS A 172 -6.33 -11.82 19.05
C LYS A 172 -5.24 -12.73 19.60
N PHE A 173 -4.97 -12.64 20.91
CA PHE A 173 -3.85 -13.34 21.52
C PHE A 173 -3.94 -14.85 21.31
N GLU A 174 -5.12 -15.45 21.44
CA GLU A 174 -5.30 -16.89 21.23
C GLU A 174 -5.05 -17.30 19.78
N ALA A 175 -5.60 -16.56 18.81
CA ALA A 175 -5.41 -16.83 17.38
C ALA A 175 -3.93 -16.70 16.97
N PHE A 176 -3.31 -15.57 17.28
CA PHE A 176 -1.93 -15.29 16.86
C PHE A 176 -0.90 -16.08 17.67
N ASN A 177 -1.13 -16.38 18.96
CA ASN A 177 -0.21 -17.24 19.73
C ASN A 177 -0.29 -18.69 19.26
N SER A 178 -1.47 -19.18 18.87
CA SER A 178 -1.62 -20.49 18.23
C SER A 178 -0.89 -20.56 16.90
N TRP A 179 -1.03 -19.52 16.05
CA TRP A 179 -0.25 -19.39 14.81
C TRP A 179 1.25 -19.38 15.07
N ARG A 180 1.73 -18.56 16.02
CA ARG A 180 3.15 -18.47 16.40
C ARG A 180 3.69 -19.82 16.85
N LYS A 181 2.95 -20.56 17.68
CA LYS A 181 3.33 -21.91 18.13
C LYS A 181 3.37 -22.91 16.97
N LYS A 182 2.43 -22.83 16.01
CA LYS A 182 2.42 -23.65 14.78
C LYS A 182 3.56 -23.32 13.82
N GLN A 183 4.06 -22.08 13.80
CA GLN A 183 5.27 -21.70 13.04
C GLN A 183 6.55 -22.36 13.58
N ALA A 184 6.45 -23.08 14.71
CA ALA A 184 7.39 -23.95 15.40
C ALA A 184 8.88 -23.53 15.35
N HIS A 185 9.56 -23.53 14.20
CA HIS A 185 11.02 -23.35 14.11
C HIS A 185 11.51 -22.39 13.00
N GLY A 186 10.66 -21.50 12.48
CA GLY A 186 11.06 -20.61 11.38
C GLY A 186 11.57 -19.24 11.82
N ARG A 187 12.88 -18.97 11.65
CA ARG A 187 13.40 -17.59 11.51
C ARG A 187 12.50 -16.83 10.52
N GLY A 188 12.01 -15.65 10.92
CA GLY A 188 11.14 -14.82 10.07
C GLY A 188 9.64 -14.86 10.40
N ALA A 189 9.21 -15.48 11.51
CA ALA A 189 7.82 -15.32 11.99
C ALA A 189 7.44 -13.85 12.22
N LEU A 190 8.36 -13.05 12.80
CA LEU A 190 8.15 -11.62 12.95
C LEU A 190 8.04 -10.92 11.59
N THR A 191 8.91 -11.24 10.63
CA THR A 191 8.84 -10.73 9.25
C THR A 191 7.49 -11.00 8.60
N LYS A 192 6.96 -12.24 8.72
CA LYS A 192 5.64 -12.60 8.19
C LYS A 192 4.53 -11.79 8.84
N LEU A 193 4.56 -11.63 10.16
CA LEU A 193 3.58 -10.83 10.90
C LEU A 193 3.61 -9.36 10.46
N ILE A 194 4.79 -8.74 10.41
CA ILE A 194 4.95 -7.33 10.01
C ILE A 194 4.50 -7.10 8.56
N LYS A 195 4.81 -8.04 7.66
CA LYS A 195 4.35 -8.00 6.26
C LYS A 195 2.82 -8.10 6.15
N ALA A 196 2.20 -9.02 6.88
CA ALA A 196 0.75 -9.16 6.90
C ALA A 196 0.04 -7.91 7.46
N ILE A 197 0.57 -7.33 8.54
CA ILE A 197 0.05 -6.10 9.12
C ILE A 197 0.19 -4.94 8.13
N TYR A 198 1.33 -4.82 7.44
CA TYR A 198 1.53 -3.78 6.44
C TYR A 198 0.51 -3.85 5.30
N TYR A 199 0.29 -5.03 4.71
CA TYR A 199 -0.68 -5.19 3.62
C TYR A 199 -2.14 -5.01 4.09
N CYS A 200 -2.44 -5.40 5.32
CA CYS A 200 -3.77 -5.25 5.90
C CYS A 200 -3.97 -3.89 6.59
N SER A 201 -2.99 -2.98 6.59
CA SER A 201 -3.04 -1.71 7.34
C SER A 201 -4.18 -0.78 6.91
N VAL A 202 -4.68 -0.94 5.67
CA VAL A 202 -5.88 -0.22 5.19
C VAL A 202 -7.15 -0.72 5.90
N ASN A 203 -7.20 -1.99 6.26
CA ASN A 203 -8.35 -2.65 6.88
C ASN A 203 -8.19 -2.85 8.39
N CYS A 204 -6.96 -2.71 8.90
CA CYS A 204 -6.62 -2.88 10.29
C CYS A 204 -6.20 -1.53 10.87
N ASN A 205 -6.90 -1.06 11.90
CA ASN A 205 -6.54 0.18 12.59
C ASN A 205 -5.26 -0.06 13.42
N VAL A 206 -4.11 0.03 12.75
CA VAL A 206 -2.78 -0.25 13.28
C VAL A 206 -1.84 0.90 12.91
N ASN A 207 -1.16 1.43 13.91
CA ASN A 207 -0.04 2.33 13.69
C ASN A 207 1.26 1.52 13.67
N MET A 208 1.85 1.37 12.49
CA MET A 208 3.07 0.60 12.28
C MET A 208 4.30 1.20 12.97
N ASN A 209 4.39 2.53 13.12
CA ASN A 209 5.50 3.17 13.85
C ASN A 209 5.50 2.73 15.32
N LYS A 210 4.33 2.68 15.95
CA LYS A 210 4.17 2.18 17.33
C LYS A 210 4.48 0.69 17.48
N ILE A 211 4.30 -0.10 16.42
CA ILE A 211 4.69 -1.51 16.42
C ILE A 211 6.21 -1.64 16.35
N LEU A 212 6.88 -0.80 15.57
CA LEU A 212 8.35 -0.80 15.48
C LEU A 212 9.01 -0.36 16.77
N GLU A 213 8.45 0.64 17.46
CA GLU A 213 8.89 1.03 18.81
C GLU A 213 8.85 -0.16 19.79
N CYS A 214 7.86 -1.05 19.68
CA CYS A 214 7.75 -2.24 20.54
C CYS A 214 8.79 -3.32 20.26
N ILE A 215 9.46 -3.27 19.10
CA ILE A 215 10.49 -4.21 18.66
C ILE A 215 11.88 -3.67 19.01
N GLU A 216 12.07 -2.35 18.96
CA GLU A 216 13.35 -1.69 19.24
C GLU A 216 13.62 -1.45 20.73
N ASP A 217 12.60 -1.49 21.60
CA ASP A 217 12.74 -1.36 23.06
C ASP A 217 12.24 -2.64 23.81
N PRO A 218 13.14 -3.59 24.16
CA PRO A 218 12.82 -4.89 24.77
C PRO A 218 12.22 -4.85 26.17
#